data_AF-A0A537F0F4-F1
#
_entry.id   AF-A0A537F0F4-F1
#
_cell.length_a   1.000
_cell.length_b   1.000
_cell.length_c   1.000
_cell.angle_alpha   90.00
_cell.angle_beta   90.00
_cell.angle_gamma   90.00
#
_symmetry.space_group_name_H-M   'P 1'
#
loop_
_entity.id
_entity.type
_entity.pdbx_description
1 polymer ?
#
loop_
_entity_poly.entity_id
_entity_poly.type
_entity_poly.pdbx_seq_one_letter_code
_entity_poly.pdbx_strand_id
1 'polypeptide(L)'
;DLVFDGITSQHVNRFLNKAMRGLTAKVFRTHHATEIVQTYLRRHNGFKPEESPYVKLHHARVANLEAAIRCNHKRTPPKTWEGTLLKKQQRLDELKTREVKTDKQKMRLDERIRKLKLDVDLQKRTRDYNLNTSLRNYIDPRVYKNWANKAEFDWKGIYPKTLQRKFLWASRSKA
;
A
#
# COMPACT_ATOMS: atom_id res chain seq x y z
N ASP A 1 -7.65 -37.81 4.57
CA ASP A 1 -7.63 -37.74 3.10
C ASP A 1 -7.19 -36.39 2.59
N LEU A 2 -6.51 -36.35 1.44
CA LEU A 2 -6.16 -35.11 0.76
C LEU A 2 -7.36 -34.58 -0.02
N VAL A 3 -7.56 -33.26 -0.01
CA VAL A 3 -8.65 -32.61 -0.78
C VAL A 3 -8.48 -32.83 -2.29
N PHE A 4 -7.24 -32.92 -2.77
CA PHE A 4 -6.91 -33.20 -4.17
C PHE A 4 -5.98 -34.41 -4.28
N ASP A 5 -6.56 -35.61 -4.13
CA ASP A 5 -5.79 -36.84 -4.28
C ASP A 5 -5.26 -37.01 -5.72
N GLY A 6 -4.05 -37.56 -5.87
CA GLY A 6 -3.37 -37.72 -7.17
C GLY A 6 -2.89 -36.44 -7.87
N ILE A 7 -3.18 -35.23 -7.34
CA ILE A 7 -2.79 -33.96 -7.96
C ILE A 7 -1.69 -33.27 -7.13
N THR A 8 -0.52 -33.10 -7.74
CA THR A 8 0.61 -32.39 -7.11
C THR A 8 0.86 -31.04 -7.78
N SER A 9 1.63 -30.17 -7.10
CA SER A 9 2.10 -28.90 -7.64
C SER A 9 2.87 -29.04 -8.96
N GLN A 10 3.52 -30.20 -9.19
CA GLN A 10 4.22 -30.46 -10.46
C GLN A 10 3.24 -30.67 -11.61
N HIS A 11 2.12 -31.39 -11.37
CA HIS A 11 1.05 -31.57 -12.36
C HIS A 11 0.46 -30.21 -12.77
N VAL A 12 0.13 -29.38 -11.78
CA VAL A 12 -0.44 -28.04 -12.01
C VAL A 12 0.53 -27.15 -12.80
N ASN A 13 1.81 -27.05 -12.40
CA ASN A 13 2.76 -26.20 -13.11
C ASN A 13 3.08 -26.71 -14.52
N ARG A 14 3.11 -28.03 -14.73
CA ARG A 14 3.28 -28.62 -16.08
C ARG A 14 2.10 -28.26 -16.98
N PHE A 15 0.87 -28.32 -16.45
CA PHE A 15 -0.32 -27.88 -17.17
C PHE A 15 -0.27 -26.39 -17.52
N LEU A 16 0.04 -25.52 -16.56
CA LEU A 16 0.14 -24.07 -16.78
C LEU A 16 1.21 -23.70 -17.82
N ASN A 17 2.35 -24.40 -17.81
CA ASN A 17 3.44 -24.15 -18.76
C ASN A 17 3.04 -24.48 -20.21
N LYS A 18 2.16 -25.47 -20.42
CA LYS A 18 1.60 -25.77 -21.75
C LYS A 18 0.73 -24.63 -22.27
N ALA A 19 -0.01 -23.94 -21.39
CA ALA A 19 -0.84 -22.80 -21.77
C ALA A 19 0.00 -21.54 -22.06
N MET A 20 1.07 -21.31 -21.28
CA MET A 20 2.00 -20.22 -21.51
C MET A 20 3.38 -20.59 -20.97
N ARG A 21 4.40 -20.53 -21.83
CA ARG A 21 5.79 -20.86 -21.45
C ARG A 21 6.23 -20.00 -20.26
N GLY A 22 6.66 -20.66 -19.19
CA GLY A 22 7.14 -20.01 -17.96
C GLY A 22 6.03 -19.66 -16.96
N LEU A 23 4.75 -19.87 -17.30
CA LEU A 23 3.65 -19.69 -16.36
C LEU A 23 3.69 -20.75 -15.27
N THR A 24 3.49 -20.31 -14.03
CA THR A 24 3.45 -21.17 -12.84
C THR A 24 2.39 -20.63 -11.88
N ALA A 25 1.95 -21.45 -10.93
CA ALA A 25 0.91 -21.06 -9.97
C ALA A 25 1.28 -19.77 -9.19
N LYS A 26 2.58 -19.56 -8.88
CA LYS A 26 3.05 -18.37 -8.15
C LYS A 26 2.89 -17.06 -8.94
N VAL A 27 2.87 -17.11 -10.28
CA VAL A 27 2.72 -15.92 -11.14
C VAL A 27 1.38 -15.26 -10.89
N PHE A 28 0.32 -16.06 -10.70
CA PHE A 28 -1.03 -15.56 -10.43
C PHE A 28 -1.11 -14.68 -9.18
N ARG A 29 -0.36 -15.00 -8.10
CA ARG A 29 -0.33 -14.15 -6.90
C ARG A 29 0.22 -12.76 -7.18
N THR A 30 1.26 -12.68 -8.00
CA THR A 30 1.89 -11.40 -8.41
C THR A 30 0.96 -10.62 -9.34
N HIS A 31 0.34 -11.32 -10.29
CA HIS A 31 -0.63 -10.72 -11.21
C HIS A 31 -1.81 -10.12 -10.45
N HIS A 32 -2.50 -10.89 -9.59
CA HIS A 32 -3.65 -10.40 -8.84
C HIS A 32 -3.30 -9.29 -7.84
N ALA A 33 -2.16 -9.39 -7.15
CA ALA A 33 -1.72 -8.32 -6.25
C ALA A 33 -1.47 -7.00 -7.01
N THR A 34 -0.79 -7.08 -8.16
CA THR A 34 -0.51 -5.92 -9.01
C THR A 34 -1.79 -5.34 -9.61
N GLU A 35 -2.71 -6.18 -10.08
CA GLU A 35 -3.99 -5.78 -10.66
C GLU A 35 -4.89 -5.06 -9.65
N ILE A 36 -4.95 -5.55 -8.41
CA ILE A 36 -5.70 -4.90 -7.32
C ILE A 36 -5.17 -3.50 -7.05
N VAL A 37 -3.83 -3.37 -6.92
CA VAL A 37 -3.19 -2.08 -6.70
C VAL A 37 -3.47 -1.14 -7.86
N GLN A 38 -3.27 -1.60 -9.10
CA GLN A 38 -3.53 -0.80 -10.29
C GLN A 38 -4.99 -0.33 -10.35
N THR A 39 -5.94 -1.21 -10.05
CA THR A 39 -7.38 -0.90 -10.05
C THR A 39 -7.73 0.11 -8.97
N TYR A 40 -7.24 -0.08 -7.74
CA TYR A 40 -7.46 0.88 -6.66
C TYR A 40 -6.90 2.25 -7.03
N LEU A 41 -5.65 2.31 -7.51
CA LEU A 41 -4.98 3.55 -7.84
C LEU A 41 -5.64 4.29 -9.02
N ARG A 42 -6.14 3.57 -10.03
CA ARG A 42 -6.92 4.18 -11.12
C ARG A 42 -8.19 4.87 -10.62
N ARG A 43 -8.88 4.25 -9.66
CA ARG A 43 -10.09 4.82 -9.03
C ARG A 43 -9.78 6.03 -8.15
N HIS A 44 -8.56 6.13 -7.64
CA HIS A 44 -8.11 7.19 -6.73
C HIS A 44 -6.98 8.01 -7.34
N ASN A 45 -7.26 8.65 -8.49
CA ASN A 45 -6.31 9.51 -9.21
C ASN A 45 -6.81 10.94 -9.46
N GLY A 46 -8.03 11.28 -9.03
CA GLY A 46 -8.63 12.62 -9.20
C GLY A 46 -8.22 13.61 -8.10
N PHE A 47 -6.91 13.75 -7.83
CA PHE A 47 -6.43 14.69 -6.82
C PHE A 47 -6.51 16.12 -7.33
N LYS A 48 -6.81 17.06 -6.41
CA LYS A 48 -6.64 18.49 -6.68
C LYS A 48 -5.15 18.82 -6.92
N PRO A 49 -4.81 19.84 -7.73
CA PRO A 49 -3.41 20.23 -7.96
C PRO A 49 -2.64 20.47 -6.65
N GLU A 50 -3.28 21.13 -5.69
CA GLU A 50 -2.74 21.46 -4.37
C GLU A 50 -2.91 20.34 -3.32
N GLU A 51 -3.33 19.14 -3.72
CA GLU A 51 -3.56 18.06 -2.77
C GLU A 51 -2.25 17.60 -2.12
N SER A 52 -2.31 17.42 -0.80
CA SER A 52 -1.14 17.12 0.01
C SER A 52 -0.47 15.81 -0.44
N PRO A 53 0.87 15.78 -0.61
CA PRO A 53 1.61 14.55 -0.92
C PRO A 53 1.33 13.41 0.05
N TYR A 54 0.96 13.75 1.28
CA TYR A 54 0.61 12.79 2.30
C TYR A 54 -0.71 12.04 2.02
N VAL A 55 -1.70 12.70 1.43
CA VAL A 55 -2.97 12.06 1.01
C VAL A 55 -2.70 11.08 -0.13
N LYS A 56 -1.90 11.49 -1.11
CA LYS A 56 -1.44 10.63 -2.21
C LYS A 56 -0.73 9.39 -1.64
N LEU A 57 0.23 9.58 -0.72
CA LEU A 57 0.91 8.47 -0.04
C LEU A 57 -0.04 7.54 0.73
N HIS A 58 -1.07 8.09 1.39
CA HIS A 58 -2.08 7.29 2.06
C HIS A 58 -2.81 6.36 1.08
N HIS A 59 -3.27 6.85 -0.08
CA HIS A 59 -3.88 6.00 -1.10
C HIS A 59 -2.93 4.92 -1.61
N ALA A 60 -1.66 5.24 -1.81
CA ALA A 60 -0.66 4.24 -2.20
C ALA A 60 -0.51 3.11 -1.17
N ARG A 61 -0.52 3.46 0.13
CA ARG A 61 -0.45 2.48 1.23
C ARG A 61 -1.75 1.67 1.39
N VAL A 62 -2.90 2.28 1.15
CA VAL A 62 -4.18 1.56 1.15
C VAL A 62 -4.23 0.56 -0.01
N ALA A 63 -3.81 0.95 -1.22
CA ALA A 63 -3.72 0.03 -2.35
C ALA A 63 -2.84 -1.20 -2.03
N ASN A 64 -1.73 -0.98 -1.33
CA ASN A 64 -0.87 -2.06 -0.86
C ASN A 64 -1.54 -2.95 0.19
N LEU A 65 -2.34 -2.37 1.08
CA LEU A 65 -3.13 -3.12 2.05
C LEU A 65 -4.14 -4.04 1.34
N GLU A 66 -4.84 -3.57 0.31
CA GLU A 66 -5.76 -4.41 -0.46
C GLU A 66 -5.04 -5.62 -1.10
N ALA A 67 -3.83 -5.41 -1.63
CA ALA A 67 -2.99 -6.51 -2.12
C ALA A 67 -2.55 -7.47 -0.99
N ALA A 68 -2.18 -6.95 0.17
CA ALA A 68 -1.80 -7.76 1.34
C ALA A 68 -2.97 -8.61 1.85
N ILE A 69 -4.19 -8.05 1.86
CA ILE A 69 -5.43 -8.77 2.19
C ILE A 69 -5.66 -9.89 1.19
N ARG A 70 -5.65 -9.60 -0.12
CA ARG A 70 -5.86 -10.60 -1.17
C ARG A 70 -4.86 -11.75 -1.08
N CYS A 71 -3.61 -11.44 -0.79
CA CYS A 71 -2.53 -12.41 -0.71
C CYS A 71 -2.38 -13.07 0.66
N ASN A 72 -3.27 -12.76 1.61
CA ASN A 72 -3.28 -13.21 2.99
C ASN A 72 -1.91 -13.04 3.70
N HIS A 73 -1.27 -11.87 3.53
CA HIS A 73 -0.01 -11.55 4.19
C HIS A 73 -0.25 -11.15 5.65
N LYS A 74 -0.68 -12.10 6.47
CA LYS A 74 -0.95 -11.87 7.90
C LYS A 74 0.34 -11.71 8.70
N ARG A 75 0.24 -11.00 9.82
CA ARG A 75 1.27 -10.92 10.85
C ARG A 75 0.62 -10.83 12.22
N THR A 76 1.36 -11.25 13.24
CA THR A 76 1.04 -10.95 14.63
C THR A 76 1.27 -9.46 14.90
N PRO A 77 0.29 -8.73 15.44
CA PRO A 77 0.48 -7.35 15.85
C PRO A 77 1.56 -7.23 16.95
N PRO A 78 2.43 -6.20 16.91
CA PRO A 78 3.39 -5.97 17.99
C PRO A 78 2.67 -5.72 19.32
N LYS A 79 3.25 -6.16 20.45
CA LYS A 79 2.70 -5.91 21.79
C LYS A 79 2.46 -4.43 22.10
N THR A 80 3.26 -3.54 21.51
CA THR A 80 3.14 -2.09 21.68
C THR A 80 2.09 -1.43 20.79
N TRP A 81 1.45 -2.17 19.88
CA TRP A 81 0.56 -1.62 18.86
C TRP A 81 -0.59 -0.81 19.47
N GLU A 82 -1.28 -1.34 20.48
CA GLU A 82 -2.39 -0.68 21.15
C GLU A 82 -1.95 0.63 21.82
N GLY A 83 -0.85 0.60 22.56
CA GLY A 83 -0.28 1.80 23.19
C GLY A 83 0.13 2.86 22.17
N THR A 84 0.72 2.48 21.03
CA THR A 84 1.06 3.45 19.98
C THR A 84 -0.17 4.04 19.29
N LEU A 85 -1.24 3.25 19.12
CA LEU A 85 -2.50 3.71 18.54
C LEU A 85 -3.19 4.67 19.50
N LEU A 86 -3.26 4.34 20.79
CA LEU A 86 -3.85 5.17 21.83
C LEU A 86 -3.17 6.55 21.89
N LYS A 87 -1.84 6.59 21.90
CA LYS A 87 -1.07 7.85 21.89
C LYS A 87 -1.40 8.73 20.67
N LYS A 88 -1.55 8.13 19.49
CA LYS A 88 -1.95 8.88 18.28
C LYS A 88 -3.38 9.39 18.37
N GLN A 89 -4.29 8.60 18.95
CA GLN A 89 -5.69 8.97 19.13
C GLN A 89 -5.81 10.14 20.14
N GLN A 90 -5.15 10.04 21.29
CA GLN A 90 -5.07 11.14 22.27
C GLN A 90 -4.51 12.41 21.63
N ARG A 91 -3.41 12.30 20.88
CA ARG A 91 -2.83 13.43 20.16
C ARG A 91 -3.78 14.04 19.14
N LEU A 92 -4.59 13.22 18.48
CA LEU A 92 -5.60 13.69 17.54
C LEU A 92 -6.71 14.45 18.25
N ASP A 93 -7.13 13.98 19.41
CA ASP A 93 -8.20 14.62 20.18
C ASP A 93 -7.72 15.94 20.83
N GLU A 94 -6.49 16.00 21.32
CA GLU A 94 -5.82 17.25 21.73
C GLU A 94 -5.75 18.30 20.61
N LEU A 95 -5.49 17.87 19.37
CA LEU A 95 -5.42 18.80 18.25
C LEU A 95 -6.80 19.33 17.86
N LYS A 96 -7.87 18.54 18.03
CA LYS A 96 -9.24 18.98 17.74
C LYS A 96 -9.75 20.01 18.73
N THR A 97 -9.33 19.93 20.00
CA THR A 97 -9.76 20.87 21.04
C THR A 97 -8.89 22.12 21.11
N ARG A 98 -7.82 22.19 20.31
CA ARG A 98 -6.89 23.32 20.32
C ARG A 98 -7.54 24.55 19.69
N GLU A 99 -7.67 25.60 20.49
CA GLU A 99 -8.07 26.91 19.99
C GLU A 99 -6.94 27.59 19.21
N VAL A 100 -7.32 28.30 18.15
CA VAL A 100 -6.42 29.02 17.25
C VAL A 100 -6.95 30.44 17.05
N LYS A 101 -6.06 31.41 16.98
CA LYS A 101 -6.43 32.84 16.95
C LYS A 101 -6.43 33.45 15.55
N THR A 102 -5.89 32.74 14.56
CA THR A 102 -5.74 33.23 13.19
C THR A 102 -6.13 32.15 12.18
N ASP A 103 -6.63 32.56 11.02
CA ASP A 103 -7.00 31.64 9.94
C ASP A 103 -5.81 30.81 9.46
N LYS A 104 -4.62 31.42 9.38
CA LYS A 104 -3.39 30.71 9.03
C LYS A 104 -3.04 29.61 10.03
N GLN A 105 -3.27 29.82 11.32
CA GLN A 105 -3.09 28.78 12.34
C GLN A 105 -4.15 27.68 12.22
N LYS A 106 -5.41 28.07 11.91
CA LYS A 106 -6.50 27.12 11.68
C LYS A 106 -6.22 26.20 10.50
N MET A 107 -5.83 26.74 9.35
CA MET A 107 -5.47 25.94 8.17
C MET A 107 -4.34 24.94 8.45
N ARG A 108 -3.29 25.37 9.16
CA ARG A 108 -2.17 24.49 9.56
C ARG A 108 -2.62 23.40 10.54
N LEU A 109 -3.52 23.73 11.46
CA LEU A 109 -4.08 22.77 12.41
C LEU A 109 -4.94 21.73 11.69
N ASP A 110 -5.81 22.16 10.78
CA ASP A 110 -6.68 21.29 9.99
C ASP A 110 -5.87 20.32 9.12
N GLU A 111 -4.79 20.77 8.49
CA GLU A 111 -3.89 19.88 7.73
C GLU A 111 -3.22 18.84 8.65
N ARG A 112 -2.76 19.26 9.83
CA ARG A 112 -2.16 18.34 10.82
C ARG A 112 -3.18 17.31 11.32
N ILE A 113 -4.41 17.73 11.57
CA ILE A 113 -5.52 16.85 11.96
C ILE A 113 -5.82 15.87 10.83
N ARG A 114 -5.94 16.34 9.59
CA ARG A 114 -6.20 15.51 8.39
C ARG A 114 -5.11 14.45 8.24
N LYS A 115 -3.84 14.84 8.38
CA LYS A 115 -2.71 13.93 8.34
C LYS A 115 -2.83 12.84 9.40
N LEU A 116 -3.02 13.23 10.65
CA LEU A 116 -3.04 12.29 11.77
C LEU A 116 -4.25 11.36 11.72
N LYS A 117 -5.43 11.82 11.26
CA LYS A 117 -6.62 10.98 11.01
C LYS A 117 -6.31 9.83 10.07
N LEU A 118 -5.68 10.12 8.93
CA LEU A 118 -5.29 9.10 7.94
C LEU A 118 -4.21 8.13 8.46
N ASP A 119 -3.29 8.60 9.33
CA ASP A 119 -2.28 7.73 9.95
C ASP A 119 -2.93 6.78 10.96
N VAL A 120 -3.91 7.26 11.73
CA VAL A 120 -4.70 6.46 12.68
C VAL A 120 -5.53 5.41 11.94
N ASP A 121 -6.25 5.80 10.88
CA ASP A 121 -7.01 4.88 10.04
C ASP A 121 -6.12 3.77 9.48
N LEU A 122 -5.01 4.16 8.84
CA LEU A 122 -4.11 3.19 8.25
C LEU A 122 -3.50 2.25 9.30
N GLN A 123 -3.12 2.76 10.47
CA GLN A 123 -2.60 1.92 11.55
C GLN A 123 -3.63 0.90 12.05
N LYS A 124 -4.92 1.28 12.15
CA LYS A 124 -6.03 0.38 12.49
C LYS A 124 -6.17 -0.72 11.44
N ARG A 125 -6.28 -0.34 10.17
CA ARG A 125 -6.52 -1.26 9.06
C ARG A 125 -5.36 -2.23 8.78
N THR A 126 -4.14 -1.81 9.13
CA THR A 126 -2.91 -2.60 8.91
C THR A 126 -2.45 -3.40 10.13
N ARG A 127 -3.28 -3.47 11.19
CA ARG A 127 -2.97 -4.19 12.44
C ARG A 127 -2.40 -5.59 12.18
N ASP A 128 -3.15 -6.38 11.43
CA ASP A 128 -2.86 -7.81 11.25
C ASP A 128 -2.19 -8.14 9.91
N TYR A 129 -1.73 -7.13 9.16
CA TYR A 129 -1.18 -7.32 7.80
C TYR A 129 0.26 -6.84 7.65
N ASN A 130 1.09 -7.64 6.97
CA ASN A 130 2.47 -7.30 6.61
C ASN A 130 2.53 -6.69 5.21
N LEU A 131 2.51 -5.36 5.17
CA LEU A 131 2.58 -4.59 3.94
C LEU A 131 3.92 -4.67 3.20
N ASN A 132 5.01 -5.05 3.88
CA ASN A 132 6.33 -5.12 3.24
C ASN A 132 6.42 -6.32 2.31
N THR A 133 5.76 -7.43 2.64
CA THR A 133 5.76 -8.64 1.82
C THR A 133 5.12 -8.39 0.45
N SER A 134 3.91 -7.83 0.42
CA SER A 134 3.22 -7.45 -0.82
C SER A 134 4.01 -6.42 -1.62
N LEU A 135 4.44 -5.33 -0.98
CA LEU A 135 5.16 -4.22 -1.62
C LEU A 135 6.48 -4.65 -2.27
N ARG A 136 7.23 -5.53 -1.60
CA ARG A 136 8.57 -5.92 -2.05
C ARG A 136 8.54 -6.98 -3.15
N ASN A 137 7.57 -7.88 -3.14
CA ASN A 137 7.64 -9.13 -3.89
C ASN A 137 6.48 -9.39 -4.84
N TYR A 138 5.31 -8.80 -4.62
CA TYR A 138 4.09 -9.17 -5.34
C TYR A 138 3.49 -8.03 -6.17
N ILE A 139 3.95 -6.80 -5.97
CA ILE A 139 3.45 -5.63 -6.70
C ILE A 139 4.54 -5.14 -7.66
N ASP A 140 4.17 -4.98 -8.94
CA ASP A 140 5.06 -4.37 -9.94
C ASP A 140 5.33 -2.89 -9.60
N PRO A 141 6.58 -2.48 -9.36
CA PRO A 141 6.90 -1.09 -9.00
C PRO A 141 6.56 -0.06 -10.08
N ARG A 142 6.42 -0.48 -11.34
CA ARG A 142 6.04 0.41 -12.45
C ARG A 142 4.60 0.90 -12.31
N VAL A 143 3.71 0.12 -11.70
CA VAL A 143 2.33 0.56 -11.42
C VAL A 143 2.33 1.78 -10.52
N TYR A 144 3.13 1.74 -9.45
CA TYR A 144 3.27 2.87 -8.54
C TYR A 144 3.96 4.07 -9.19
N LYS A 145 5.01 3.84 -9.99
CA LYS A 145 5.68 4.90 -10.75
C LYS A 145 4.71 5.61 -11.69
N ASN A 146 3.98 4.86 -12.52
CA ASN A 146 3.08 5.42 -13.52
C ASN A 146 1.92 6.18 -12.87
N TRP A 147 1.37 5.66 -11.78
CA TRP A 147 0.36 6.37 -11.01
C TRP A 147 0.92 7.63 -10.34
N ALA A 148 2.08 7.55 -9.69
CA ALA A 148 2.68 8.68 -9.00
C ALA A 148 3.03 9.82 -9.96
N ASN A 149 3.52 9.52 -11.17
CA ASN A 149 3.74 10.51 -12.21
C ASN A 149 2.44 11.25 -12.59
N LYS A 150 1.34 10.51 -12.80
CA LYS A 150 0.02 11.10 -13.12
C LYS A 150 -0.55 11.91 -11.95
N ALA A 151 -0.23 11.51 -10.73
CA ALA A 151 -0.63 12.19 -9.51
C ALA A 151 0.33 13.32 -9.11
N GLU A 152 1.33 13.67 -9.93
CA GLU A 152 2.36 14.67 -9.61
C GLU A 152 2.98 14.42 -8.22
N PHE A 153 3.42 13.20 -7.98
CA PHE A 153 3.98 12.72 -6.72
C PHE A 153 5.27 11.94 -6.98
N ASP A 154 6.27 12.12 -6.12
CA ASP A 154 7.50 11.32 -6.21
C ASP A 154 7.22 9.89 -5.73
N TRP A 155 7.23 8.94 -6.67
CA TRP A 155 7.04 7.51 -6.40
C TRP A 155 8.02 6.96 -5.35
N LYS A 156 9.20 7.57 -5.17
CA LYS A 156 10.15 7.16 -4.12
C LYS A 156 9.54 7.32 -2.73
N GLY A 157 8.60 8.26 -2.53
CA GLY A 157 7.90 8.46 -1.25
C GLY A 157 7.08 7.25 -0.80
N ILE A 158 6.73 6.34 -1.71
CA ILE A 158 5.98 5.11 -1.44
C ILE A 158 6.88 4.04 -0.79
N TYR A 159 8.17 4.07 -1.12
CA TYR A 159 9.11 3.00 -0.81
C TYR A 159 10.11 3.41 0.28
N PRO A 160 10.42 2.52 1.24
CA PRO A 160 11.61 2.65 2.08
C PRO A 160 12.89 2.74 1.22
N LYS A 161 13.94 3.39 1.73
CA LYS A 161 15.22 3.58 1.00
C LYS A 161 15.82 2.29 0.45
N THR A 162 15.67 1.19 1.17
CA THR A 162 16.12 -0.14 0.73
C THR A 162 15.37 -0.64 -0.51
N LEU A 163 14.05 -0.39 -0.60
CA LEU A 163 13.24 -0.76 -1.75
C LEU A 163 13.43 0.21 -2.93
N GLN A 164 13.69 1.49 -2.68
CA GLN A 164 14.05 2.45 -3.73
C GLN A 164 15.28 1.96 -4.52
N ARG A 165 16.32 1.47 -3.81
CA ARG A 165 17.50 0.87 -4.45
C ARG A 165 17.16 -0.40 -5.23
N LYS A 166 16.37 -1.31 -4.65
CA LYS A 166 15.92 -2.55 -5.32
C LYS A 166 15.17 -2.27 -6.62
N PHE A 167 14.34 -1.24 -6.63
CA PHE A 167 13.46 -0.91 -7.76
C PHE A 167 14.00 0.22 -8.63
N LEU A 168 15.30 0.55 -8.52
CA LEU A 168 15.90 1.58 -9.36
C LEU A 168 15.75 1.28 -10.85
N TRP A 169 15.75 0.01 -11.25
CA TRP A 169 15.52 -0.39 -12.64
C TRP A 169 14.15 0.07 -13.17
N ALA A 170 13.12 0.16 -12.33
CA ALA A 170 11.78 0.60 -12.72
C ALA A 170 11.76 2.10 -13.09
N SER A 171 12.70 2.91 -12.58
CA SER A 171 12.80 4.32 -12.96
C SER A 171 13.25 4.50 -14.42
N ARG A 172 13.97 3.53 -14.98
CA ARG A 172 14.53 3.56 -16.33
C ARG A 172 13.56 3.08 -17.41
N SER A 173 12.52 2.34 -17.04
CA SER A 173 11.51 1.86 -17.98
C SER A 173 10.66 3.04 -18.49
N LYS A 174 10.51 3.17 -19.81
CA LYS A 174 9.58 4.14 -20.42
C LYS A 174 8.16 3.88 -19.93
N ALA A 175 7.42 4.96 -19.70
CA ALA A 175 6.04 4.93 -19.21
C ALA A 175 5.09 4.34 -20.25
#